data_AF-A0A2G7FN24-F1
#
_entry.id   AF-A0A2G7FN24-F1
#
_cell.length_a   1.000
_cell.length_b   1.000
_cell.length_c   1.000
_cell.angle_alpha   90.00
_cell.angle_beta   90.00
_cell.angle_gamma   90.00
#
_symmetry.space_group_name_H-M   'P 1'
#
loop_
_entity.id
_entity.type
_entity.pdbx_description
1 polymer ?
#
loop_
_entity_poly.entity_id
_entity_poly.type
_entity_poly.pdbx_seq_one_letter_code
_entity_poly.pdbx_strand_id
1 'polypeptide(L)'
;MSTRDSSAENPFSAEVNAEDARLWDTIRHLHRNGFINLVTRRPPYIPRWAYKLLRAGRGQRKTLSDGEYGYRINLADMHRMYMRHLQARLIKTAITLHFDHGNARPKEKIQTLESTLRKYVQAVQDHEYMARYSGKRNDPFIASSERVHDNYLLMREMARYGKTASDMEAFKERATPTGLWETGEGGAQPIGATRTETLKKGLWSRIAGALVGGAFLVGPMWLLALKQELYLQLGVTTGCVSLFGLLMAWYLSSLEAVFAASLAYAAVLMVFIGVMIQEKGGK
;
A
#
# COMPACT_ATOMS: atom_id res chain seq x y z
N MET A 1 7.11 -30.15 -54.40
CA MET A 1 6.64 -30.95 -53.25
C MET A 1 7.86 -31.43 -52.50
N SER A 2 8.14 -30.83 -51.33
CA SER A 2 8.96 -31.35 -50.21
C SER A 2 9.58 -30.18 -49.43
N THR A 3 8.75 -29.46 -48.69
CA THR A 3 9.16 -28.63 -47.56
C THR A 3 9.41 -29.55 -46.36
N ARG A 4 10.68 -29.79 -46.01
CA ARG A 4 11.06 -30.32 -44.70
C ARG A 4 11.39 -29.13 -43.80
N ASP A 5 10.37 -28.63 -43.12
CA ASP A 5 10.56 -27.81 -41.91
C ASP A 5 10.94 -28.74 -40.77
N SER A 6 12.25 -28.82 -40.50
CA SER A 6 12.81 -29.40 -39.28
C SER A 6 13.00 -28.26 -38.28
N SER A 7 11.95 -27.91 -37.55
CA SER A 7 12.05 -27.11 -36.33
C SER A 7 12.81 -27.92 -35.27
N ALA A 8 14.14 -27.87 -35.33
CA ALA A 8 14.97 -28.31 -34.23
C ALA A 8 14.77 -27.30 -33.09
N GLU A 9 13.95 -27.66 -32.09
CA GLU A 9 13.91 -26.93 -30.82
C GLU A 9 15.34 -26.80 -30.29
N ASN A 10 15.77 -25.56 -30.10
CA ASN A 10 17.14 -25.26 -29.68
C ASN A 10 17.36 -25.86 -28.27
N PRO A 11 18.20 -26.90 -28.09
CA PRO A 11 18.34 -27.63 -26.83
C PRO A 11 18.77 -26.72 -25.67
N PHE A 12 19.43 -25.62 -25.98
CA PHE A 12 19.84 -24.59 -25.03
C PHE A 12 18.63 -23.85 -24.39
N SER A 13 17.55 -23.64 -25.14
CA SER A 13 16.33 -23.01 -24.61
C SER A 13 15.59 -23.91 -23.62
N ALA A 14 15.63 -25.22 -23.83
CA ALA A 14 15.04 -26.22 -22.94
C ALA A 14 15.85 -26.34 -21.63
N GLU A 15 17.18 -26.27 -21.70
CA GLU A 15 18.05 -26.34 -20.52
C GLU A 15 17.94 -25.08 -19.64
N VAL A 16 17.93 -23.89 -20.25
CA VAL A 16 17.67 -22.63 -19.53
C VAL A 16 16.30 -22.65 -18.84
N ASN A 17 15.27 -23.20 -19.50
CA ASN A 17 13.94 -23.34 -18.92
C ASN A 17 13.91 -24.35 -17.74
N ALA A 18 14.66 -25.45 -17.83
CA ALA A 18 14.73 -26.45 -16.77
C ALA A 18 15.45 -25.91 -15.52
N GLU A 19 16.54 -25.17 -15.69
CA GLU A 19 17.23 -24.52 -14.58
C GLU A 19 16.39 -23.40 -13.95
N ASP A 20 15.72 -22.58 -14.77
CA ASP A 20 14.79 -21.55 -14.28
C ASP A 20 13.65 -22.19 -13.46
N ALA A 21 13.13 -23.34 -13.89
CA ALA A 21 12.11 -24.08 -13.16
C ALA A 21 12.61 -24.61 -11.81
N ARG A 22 13.86 -25.12 -11.74
CA ARG A 22 14.49 -25.54 -10.48
C ARG A 22 14.69 -24.37 -9.53
N LEU A 23 15.17 -23.24 -10.04
CA LEU A 23 15.34 -22.02 -9.25
C LEU A 23 14.00 -21.54 -8.68
N TRP A 24 12.96 -21.56 -9.51
CA TRP A 24 11.61 -21.22 -9.09
C TRP A 24 11.07 -22.15 -8.00
N ASP A 25 11.32 -23.45 -8.10
CA ASP A 25 10.88 -24.41 -7.08
C ASP A 25 11.60 -24.22 -5.74
N THR A 26 12.92 -23.95 -5.76
CA THR A 26 13.68 -23.60 -4.56
C THR A 26 13.09 -22.37 -3.86
N ILE A 27 12.81 -21.30 -4.63
CA ILE A 27 12.25 -20.06 -4.08
C ILE A 27 10.82 -20.29 -3.57
N ARG A 28 10.01 -21.07 -4.29
CA ARG A 28 8.67 -21.47 -3.85
C ARG A 28 8.73 -22.22 -2.52
N HIS A 29 9.68 -23.14 -2.35
CA HIS A 29 9.84 -23.87 -1.11
C HIS A 29 10.21 -22.94 0.06
N LEU A 30 11.10 -21.96 -0.17
CA LEU A 30 11.48 -20.97 0.86
C LEU A 30 10.30 -20.10 1.29
N HIS A 31 9.38 -19.77 0.38
CA HIS A 31 8.24 -18.90 0.65
C HIS A 31 6.91 -19.63 0.91
N ARG A 32 6.88 -20.97 0.83
CA ARG A 32 5.66 -21.80 0.88
C ARG A 32 4.72 -21.49 2.05
N ASN A 33 5.29 -21.13 3.20
CA ASN A 33 4.54 -20.91 4.44
C ASN A 33 4.02 -19.46 4.59
N GLY A 34 4.35 -18.55 3.68
CA GLY A 34 3.99 -17.14 3.79
C GLY A 34 2.75 -16.72 3.01
N PHE A 35 2.32 -17.51 2.02
CA PHE A 35 1.31 -17.05 1.06
C PHE A 35 -0.12 -17.10 1.59
N ILE A 36 -0.46 -18.14 2.34
CA ILE A 36 -1.82 -18.38 2.83
C ILE A 36 -1.78 -18.30 4.35
N ASN A 37 -2.54 -17.37 4.89
CA ASN A 37 -2.74 -17.21 6.31
C ASN A 37 -4.20 -17.51 6.65
N LEU A 38 -4.42 -18.19 7.77
CA LEU A 38 -5.76 -18.32 8.32
C LEU A 38 -6.20 -17.00 8.97
N VAL A 39 -7.45 -16.67 8.78
CA VAL A 39 -8.13 -15.56 9.45
C VAL A 39 -9.32 -16.08 10.23
N THR A 40 -9.67 -15.40 11.33
CA THR A 40 -10.82 -15.77 12.15
C THR A 40 -11.77 -14.60 12.29
N ARG A 41 -13.07 -14.89 12.28
CA ARG A 41 -14.10 -13.88 12.48
C ARG A 41 -14.09 -13.40 13.94
N ARG A 42 -13.94 -12.09 14.17
CA ARG A 42 -13.99 -11.51 15.52
C ARG A 42 -15.41 -11.03 15.85
N PRO A 43 -15.89 -11.24 17.10
CA PRO A 43 -17.15 -10.64 17.55
C PRO A 43 -17.06 -9.10 17.53
N PRO A 44 -18.10 -8.40 17.06
CA PRO A 44 -18.06 -6.95 16.82
C PRO A 44 -17.77 -6.10 18.08
N TYR A 45 -18.12 -6.58 19.28
CA TYR A 45 -18.11 -5.77 20.49
C TYR A 45 -16.84 -5.85 21.34
N ILE A 46 -15.90 -6.75 21.03
CA ILE A 46 -14.76 -7.02 21.92
C ILE A 46 -13.52 -6.35 21.36
N PRO A 47 -12.85 -5.39 22.02
CA PRO A 47 -11.60 -4.76 21.55
C PRO A 47 -10.44 -5.77 21.34
N ARG A 48 -9.48 -5.45 20.48
CA ARG A 48 -8.47 -6.42 19.96
C ARG A 48 -7.62 -7.01 21.07
N TRP A 49 -7.25 -6.19 22.05
CA TRP A 49 -6.47 -6.59 23.21
C TRP A 49 -7.28 -7.51 24.13
N ALA A 50 -8.56 -7.20 24.38
CA ALA A 50 -9.44 -8.01 25.21
C ALA A 50 -9.72 -9.38 24.58
N TYR A 51 -9.89 -9.44 23.25
CA TYR A 51 -10.05 -10.71 22.54
C TYR A 51 -8.81 -11.61 22.67
N LYS A 52 -7.60 -11.03 22.54
CA LYS A 52 -6.34 -11.77 22.77
C LYS A 52 -6.25 -12.31 24.19
N LEU A 53 -6.63 -11.51 25.18
CA LEU A 53 -6.56 -11.87 26.60
C LEU A 53 -7.59 -12.94 26.97
N LEU A 54 -8.82 -12.83 26.46
CA LEU A 54 -9.85 -13.87 26.58
C LEU A 54 -9.43 -15.20 25.94
N ARG A 55 -8.75 -15.15 24.80
CA ARG A 55 -8.20 -16.35 24.13
C ARG A 55 -7.00 -16.94 24.88
N ALA A 56 -6.17 -16.11 25.51
CA ALA A 56 -5.04 -16.59 26.32
C ALA A 56 -5.50 -17.20 27.66
N GLY A 57 -6.55 -16.67 28.27
CA GLY A 57 -7.09 -17.15 29.54
C GLY A 57 -8.00 -18.39 29.43
N ARG A 58 -8.70 -18.57 28.30
CA ARG A 58 -9.41 -19.82 27.99
C ARG A 58 -8.42 -20.79 27.36
N GLY A 59 -7.78 -21.62 28.17
CA GLY A 59 -6.90 -22.69 27.70
C GLY A 59 -7.43 -23.36 26.43
N GLN A 60 -6.54 -23.49 25.45
CA GLN A 60 -6.71 -23.88 24.04
C GLN A 60 -7.54 -25.15 23.79
N ARG A 61 -8.82 -25.17 24.14
CA ARG A 61 -9.76 -26.28 23.89
C ARG A 61 -11.15 -25.76 23.57
N LYS A 62 -11.38 -25.61 22.26
CA LYS A 62 -12.45 -26.25 21.48
C LYS A 62 -12.45 -25.56 20.12
N THR A 63 -11.91 -26.29 19.14
CA THR A 63 -12.21 -26.20 17.71
C THR A 63 -13.25 -25.13 17.38
N LEU A 64 -12.78 -23.92 17.04
CA LEU A 64 -13.63 -22.99 16.29
C LEU A 64 -14.19 -23.81 15.11
N SER A 65 -15.49 -23.70 14.85
CA SER A 65 -16.13 -24.43 13.77
C SER A 65 -15.42 -24.06 12.46
N ASP A 66 -15.31 -24.98 11.50
CA ASP A 66 -14.65 -24.69 10.22
C ASP A 66 -15.26 -23.45 9.52
N GLY A 67 -16.52 -23.12 9.80
CA GLY A 67 -17.18 -21.89 9.32
C GLY A 67 -16.73 -20.58 9.98
N GLU A 68 -15.91 -20.63 11.03
CA GLU A 68 -15.36 -19.44 11.71
C GLU A 68 -13.95 -19.08 11.23
N TYR A 69 -13.34 -19.97 10.45
CA TYR A 69 -12.07 -19.76 9.78
C TYR A 69 -12.27 -19.31 8.34
N GLY A 70 -11.36 -18.47 7.88
CA GLY A 70 -11.27 -18.03 6.51
C GLY A 70 -9.81 -18.04 6.06
N TYR A 71 -9.61 -17.77 4.78
CA TYR A 71 -8.30 -17.70 4.17
C TYR A 71 -7.95 -16.27 3.82
N ARG A 72 -6.67 -15.94 3.88
CA ARG A 72 -6.12 -14.69 3.39
C ARG A 72 -4.87 -14.99 2.58
N ILE A 73 -4.84 -14.51 1.35
CA ILE A 73 -3.71 -14.62 0.44
C ILE A 73 -3.10 -13.23 0.24
N ASN A 74 -1.79 -13.13 0.47
CA ASN A 74 -1.05 -11.90 0.25
C ASN A 74 -0.33 -11.92 -1.11
N LEU A 75 -0.90 -11.22 -2.10
CA LEU A 75 -0.32 -11.10 -3.43
C LEU A 75 1.00 -10.31 -3.39
N ALA A 76 1.17 -9.40 -2.43
CA ALA A 76 2.43 -8.68 -2.26
C ALA A 76 3.59 -9.62 -1.86
N ASP A 77 3.30 -10.69 -1.11
CA ASP A 77 4.31 -11.70 -0.78
C ASP A 77 4.62 -12.61 -1.98
N MET A 78 3.63 -12.90 -2.83
CA MET A 78 3.88 -13.57 -4.13
C MET A 78 4.77 -12.69 -5.04
N HIS A 79 4.53 -11.38 -5.06
CA HIS A 79 5.36 -10.43 -5.79
C HIS A 79 6.79 -10.36 -5.24
N ARG A 80 6.97 -10.41 -3.91
CA ARG A 80 8.30 -10.54 -3.29
C ARG A 80 9.01 -11.82 -3.71
N MET A 81 8.30 -12.93 -3.81
CA MET A 81 8.85 -14.19 -4.33
C MET A 81 9.32 -14.02 -5.78
N TYR A 82 8.52 -13.37 -6.64
CA TYR A 82 8.89 -13.08 -8.02
C TYR A 82 10.13 -12.18 -8.13
N MET A 83 10.22 -11.14 -7.30
CA MET A 83 11.42 -10.29 -7.24
C MET A 83 12.68 -11.07 -6.84
N ARG A 84 12.57 -11.98 -5.86
CA ARG A 84 13.70 -12.86 -5.47
C ARG A 84 14.14 -13.78 -6.62
N HIS A 85 13.19 -14.28 -7.40
CA HIS A 85 13.49 -15.07 -8.58
C HIS A 85 14.27 -14.26 -9.64
N LEU A 86 13.81 -13.05 -9.95
CA LEU A 86 14.53 -12.16 -10.87
C LEU A 86 15.91 -11.77 -10.34
N GLN A 87 16.04 -11.48 -9.03
CA GLN A 87 17.31 -11.17 -8.40
C GLN A 87 18.31 -12.34 -8.53
N ALA A 88 17.86 -13.57 -8.24
CA ALA A 88 18.71 -14.76 -8.36
C ALA A 88 19.16 -15.00 -9.82
N ARG A 89 18.29 -14.75 -10.80
CA ARG A 89 18.66 -14.79 -12.22
C ARG A 89 19.71 -13.75 -12.59
N LEU A 90 19.57 -12.52 -12.10
CA LEU A 90 20.57 -11.47 -12.34
C LEU A 90 21.93 -11.84 -11.72
N ILE A 91 21.94 -12.37 -10.49
CA ILE A 91 23.16 -12.84 -9.82
C ILE A 91 23.83 -13.94 -10.65
N LYS A 92 23.06 -14.94 -11.10
CA LYS A 92 23.59 -16.02 -11.93
C LYS A 92 24.21 -15.47 -13.22
N THR A 93 23.49 -14.61 -13.94
CA THR A 93 24.01 -13.99 -15.17
C THR A 93 25.26 -13.17 -14.92
N ALA A 94 25.33 -12.42 -13.82
CA ALA A 94 26.51 -11.65 -13.44
C ALA A 94 27.73 -12.56 -13.16
N ILE A 95 27.54 -13.65 -12.41
CA ILE A 95 28.58 -14.65 -12.15
C ILE A 95 29.05 -15.28 -13.47
N THR A 96 28.11 -15.69 -14.32
CA THR A 96 28.45 -16.27 -15.62
C THR A 96 29.24 -15.28 -16.48
N LEU A 97 28.83 -14.01 -16.56
CA LEU A 97 29.58 -12.99 -17.32
C LEU A 97 30.98 -12.72 -16.74
N HIS A 98 31.14 -12.85 -15.43
CA HIS A 98 32.42 -12.63 -14.76
C HIS A 98 33.42 -13.76 -15.01
N PHE A 99 32.97 -15.02 -15.01
CA PHE A 99 33.85 -16.20 -15.08
C PHE A 99 33.88 -16.90 -16.45
N ASP A 100 32.91 -16.69 -17.33
CA ASP A 100 32.84 -17.33 -18.66
C ASP A 100 33.55 -16.47 -19.71
N HIS A 101 34.88 -16.60 -19.77
CA HIS A 101 35.76 -15.75 -20.58
C HIS A 101 35.83 -16.10 -22.08
N GLY A 102 35.05 -17.05 -22.63
CA GLY A 102 35.25 -17.39 -24.04
C GLY A 102 34.26 -18.31 -24.76
N ASN A 103 33.31 -18.98 -24.09
CA ASN A 103 32.47 -20.00 -24.76
C ASN A 103 31.05 -19.52 -25.09
N ALA A 104 30.69 -18.29 -24.73
CA ALA A 104 29.32 -17.83 -24.80
C ALA A 104 29.03 -16.88 -25.95
N ARG A 105 27.88 -17.08 -26.62
CA ARG A 105 27.29 -16.12 -27.56
C ARG A 105 26.95 -14.82 -26.82
N PRO A 106 27.72 -13.73 -26.99
CA PRO A 106 27.58 -12.54 -26.12
C PRO A 106 26.22 -11.86 -26.29
N LYS A 107 25.69 -11.86 -27.52
CA LYS A 107 24.45 -11.17 -27.88
C LYS A 107 23.22 -11.75 -27.16
N GLU A 108 23.08 -13.08 -27.11
CA GLU A 108 21.93 -13.74 -26.47
C GLU A 108 21.95 -13.53 -24.94
N LYS A 109 23.14 -13.59 -24.31
CA LYS A 109 23.29 -13.33 -22.88
C LYS A 109 23.01 -11.86 -22.52
N ILE A 110 23.44 -10.91 -23.35
CA ILE A 110 23.17 -9.48 -23.15
C ILE A 110 21.67 -9.18 -23.26
N GLN A 111 20.97 -9.75 -24.25
CA GLN A 111 19.51 -9.59 -24.37
C GLN A 111 18.75 -10.19 -23.19
N THR A 112 19.19 -11.35 -22.71
CA THR A 112 18.63 -12.00 -21.51
C THR A 112 18.86 -11.16 -20.26
N LEU A 113 20.06 -10.57 -20.11
CA LEU A 113 20.38 -9.65 -19.02
C LEU A 113 19.50 -8.40 -19.08
N GLU A 114 19.41 -7.74 -20.23
CA GLU A 114 18.63 -6.51 -20.40
C GLU A 114 17.15 -6.74 -20.07
N SER A 115 16.56 -7.81 -20.62
CA SER A 115 15.17 -8.16 -20.37
C SER A 115 14.92 -8.54 -18.90
N THR A 116 15.83 -9.26 -18.25
CA THR A 116 15.71 -9.61 -16.83
C THR A 116 15.86 -8.38 -15.94
N LEU A 117 16.80 -7.49 -16.25
CA LEU A 117 17.04 -6.25 -15.51
C LEU A 117 15.83 -5.33 -15.60
N ARG A 118 15.26 -5.17 -16.80
CA ARG A 118 14.03 -4.38 -17.01
C ARG A 118 12.86 -4.93 -16.20
N LYS A 119 12.65 -6.26 -16.23
CA LYS A 119 11.61 -6.92 -15.41
C LYS A 119 11.85 -6.71 -13.92
N TYR A 120 13.10 -6.76 -13.47
CA TYR A 120 13.44 -6.56 -12.07
C TYR A 120 13.16 -5.13 -11.61
N VAL A 121 13.59 -4.13 -12.38
CA VAL A 121 13.31 -2.71 -12.10
C VAL A 121 11.81 -2.45 -12.05
N GLN A 122 11.04 -2.97 -13.03
CA GLN A 122 9.59 -2.87 -13.02
C GLN A 122 8.99 -3.51 -11.77
N ALA A 123 9.45 -4.72 -11.41
CA ALA A 123 8.96 -5.40 -10.21
C ALA A 123 9.26 -4.61 -8.93
N VAL A 124 10.41 -3.93 -8.83
CA VAL A 124 10.71 -3.05 -7.70
C VAL A 124 9.73 -1.86 -7.65
N GLN A 125 9.46 -1.20 -8.78
CA GLN A 125 8.48 -0.11 -8.87
C GLN A 125 7.07 -0.57 -8.50
N ASP A 126 6.65 -1.73 -9.00
CA ASP A 126 5.37 -2.35 -8.66
C ASP A 126 5.29 -2.67 -7.16
N HIS A 127 6.41 -3.08 -6.55
CA HIS A 127 6.46 -3.33 -5.10
C HIS A 127 6.27 -2.03 -4.30
N GLU A 128 6.91 -0.94 -4.71
CA GLU A 128 6.69 0.37 -4.09
C GLU A 128 5.25 0.84 -4.25
N TYR A 129 4.63 0.58 -5.41
CA TYR A 129 3.22 0.85 -5.63
C TYR A 129 2.33 0.03 -4.68
N MET A 130 2.59 -1.27 -4.53
CA MET A 130 1.88 -2.15 -3.59
C MET A 130 2.03 -1.67 -2.15
N ALA A 131 3.22 -1.21 -1.75
CA ALA A 131 3.49 -0.72 -0.41
C ALA A 131 2.60 0.47 -0.02
N ARG A 132 2.15 1.30 -0.98
CA ARG A 132 1.21 2.41 -0.73
C ARG A 132 -0.17 1.96 -0.24
N TYR A 133 -0.50 0.67 -0.37
CA TYR A 133 -1.75 0.10 0.12
C TYR A 133 -1.59 -0.68 1.44
N SER A 134 -0.35 -0.85 1.91
CA SER A 134 -0.06 -1.53 3.17
C SER A 134 -0.82 -0.92 4.33
N GLY A 135 -1.51 -1.76 5.10
CA GLY A 135 -2.30 -1.36 6.28
C GLY A 135 -3.67 -0.76 5.97
N LYS A 136 -4.04 -0.56 4.69
CA LYS A 136 -5.41 -0.16 4.34
C LYS A 136 -6.36 -1.35 4.51
N ARG A 137 -7.57 -1.09 5.00
CA ARG A 137 -8.62 -2.11 5.15
C ARG A 137 -8.97 -2.76 3.80
N ASN A 138 -9.01 -1.96 2.74
CA ASN A 138 -9.34 -2.40 1.38
C ASN A 138 -8.07 -2.47 0.51
N ASP A 139 -7.04 -3.17 1.00
CA ASP A 139 -5.83 -3.44 0.22
C ASP A 139 -6.17 -4.37 -0.98
N PRO A 140 -5.98 -3.92 -2.24
CA PRO A 140 -6.29 -4.72 -3.42
C PRO A 140 -5.30 -5.88 -3.62
N PHE A 141 -4.14 -5.87 -2.95
CA PHE A 141 -3.12 -6.91 -3.02
C PHE A 141 -3.31 -8.00 -1.96
N ILE A 142 -4.41 -7.92 -1.20
CA ILE A 142 -4.80 -8.94 -0.23
C ILE A 142 -6.18 -9.46 -0.64
N ALA A 143 -6.24 -10.74 -0.99
CA ALA A 143 -7.50 -11.47 -1.12
C ALA A 143 -7.83 -12.09 0.24
N SER A 144 -9.00 -11.79 0.80
CA SER A 144 -9.36 -12.25 2.15
C SER A 144 -10.80 -12.73 2.23
N SER A 145 -11.06 -13.83 2.92
CA SER A 145 -12.41 -14.32 3.25
C SER A 145 -13.28 -13.32 4.02
N GLU A 146 -12.71 -12.21 4.49
CA GLU A 146 -13.47 -11.06 5.00
C GLU A 146 -14.39 -10.41 3.96
N ARG A 147 -14.02 -10.49 2.66
CA ARG A 147 -14.82 -9.98 1.54
C ARG A 147 -15.62 -11.12 0.94
N VAL A 148 -16.88 -10.87 0.60
CA VAL A 148 -17.79 -11.93 0.14
C VAL A 148 -17.28 -12.61 -1.14
N HIS A 149 -16.81 -11.83 -2.12
CA HIS A 149 -16.32 -12.36 -3.40
C HIS A 149 -15.02 -13.16 -3.24
N ASP A 150 -14.07 -12.60 -2.50
CA ASP A 150 -12.80 -13.27 -2.21
C ASP A 150 -13.07 -14.57 -1.45
N ASN A 151 -13.98 -14.57 -0.47
CA ASN A 151 -14.33 -15.76 0.29
C ASN A 151 -14.87 -16.88 -0.62
N TYR A 152 -15.78 -16.55 -1.52
CA TYR A 152 -16.32 -17.53 -2.48
C TYR A 152 -15.22 -18.14 -3.35
N LEU A 153 -14.33 -17.31 -3.90
CA LEU A 153 -13.22 -17.77 -4.74
C LEU A 153 -12.21 -18.61 -3.95
N LEU A 154 -11.81 -18.15 -2.76
CA LEU A 154 -10.86 -18.83 -1.90
C LEU A 154 -11.41 -20.20 -1.45
N MET A 155 -12.66 -20.26 -1.00
CA MET A 155 -13.29 -21.51 -0.60
C MET A 155 -13.41 -22.49 -1.76
N ARG A 156 -13.79 -22.00 -2.95
CA ARG A 156 -13.87 -22.81 -4.17
C ARG A 156 -12.52 -23.41 -4.56
N GLU A 157 -11.46 -22.62 -4.55
CA GLU A 157 -10.13 -23.12 -4.92
C GLU A 157 -9.55 -24.05 -3.84
N MET A 158 -9.74 -23.75 -2.55
CA MET A 158 -9.32 -24.66 -1.47
C MET A 158 -10.04 -26.02 -1.55
N ALA A 159 -11.34 -26.01 -1.82
CA ALA A 159 -12.14 -27.21 -2.00
C ALA A 159 -11.65 -28.08 -3.18
N ARG A 160 -11.21 -27.46 -4.28
CA ARG A 160 -10.62 -28.18 -5.43
C ARG A 160 -9.37 -28.97 -5.08
N TYR A 161 -8.58 -28.48 -4.13
CA TYR A 161 -7.39 -29.18 -3.63
C TYR A 161 -7.70 -30.14 -2.47
N GLY A 162 -8.99 -30.35 -2.15
CA GLY A 162 -9.41 -31.16 -1.01
C GLY A 162 -8.87 -30.62 0.31
N LYS A 163 -8.67 -29.29 0.41
CA LYS A 163 -8.17 -28.62 1.61
C LYS A 163 -9.30 -27.91 2.33
N THR A 164 -9.40 -28.19 3.62
CA THR A 164 -10.35 -27.62 4.56
C THR A 164 -9.62 -26.80 5.62
N ALA A 165 -10.36 -26.04 6.44
CA ALA A 165 -9.77 -25.33 7.56
C ALA A 165 -9.17 -26.31 8.60
N SER A 166 -9.76 -27.51 8.74
CA SER A 166 -9.20 -28.59 9.54
C SER A 166 -7.85 -29.10 9.02
N ASP A 167 -7.57 -29.09 7.72
CA ASP A 167 -6.25 -29.51 7.21
C ASP A 167 -5.11 -28.53 7.55
N MET A 168 -5.46 -27.36 8.08
CA MET A 168 -4.53 -26.28 8.42
C MET A 168 -4.41 -26.06 9.93
N GLU A 169 -4.59 -27.10 10.76
CA GLU A 169 -4.44 -27.02 12.24
C GLU A 169 -3.16 -26.27 12.68
N ALA A 170 -2.02 -26.55 12.05
CA ALA A 170 -0.74 -25.90 12.34
C ALA A 170 -0.76 -24.36 12.16
N PHE A 171 -1.70 -23.84 11.35
CA PHE A 171 -1.88 -22.42 11.10
C PHE A 171 -2.96 -21.80 12.00
N LYS A 172 -3.80 -22.58 12.68
CA LYS A 172 -4.90 -22.06 13.53
C LYS A 172 -4.39 -21.25 14.72
N GLU A 173 -3.20 -21.58 15.22
CA GLU A 173 -2.52 -20.82 16.27
C GLU A 173 -2.07 -19.43 15.79
N ARG A 174 -1.64 -19.35 14.53
CA ARG A 174 -1.19 -18.09 13.88
C ARG A 174 -2.33 -17.33 13.21
N ALA A 175 -3.56 -17.84 13.31
CA ALA A 175 -4.70 -17.24 12.64
C ALA A 175 -4.91 -15.81 13.13
N THR A 176 -4.95 -14.88 12.18
CA THR A 176 -5.10 -13.45 12.51
C THR A 176 -6.56 -13.15 12.78
N PRO A 177 -6.92 -12.60 13.96
CA PRO A 177 -8.28 -12.17 14.20
C PRO A 177 -8.56 -10.92 13.36
N THR A 178 -9.49 -11.05 12.42
CA THR A 178 -9.87 -9.98 11.49
C THR A 178 -11.21 -9.37 11.87
N GLY A 179 -11.53 -8.21 11.27
CA GLY A 179 -12.67 -7.38 11.68
C GLY A 179 -14.03 -7.99 11.34
N LEU A 180 -15.06 -7.14 11.27
CA LEU A 180 -16.38 -7.56 10.81
C LEU A 180 -16.28 -8.01 9.35
N TRP A 181 -16.61 -9.28 9.10
CA TRP A 181 -16.70 -9.85 7.75
C TRP A 181 -17.96 -9.34 7.06
N GLU A 182 -17.89 -9.17 5.75
CA GLU A 182 -19.03 -8.81 4.94
C GLU A 182 -20.08 -9.94 4.96
N THR A 183 -21.33 -9.60 5.27
CA THR A 183 -22.44 -10.57 5.39
C THR A 183 -23.22 -10.75 4.09
N GLY A 184 -22.79 -10.13 2.99
CA GLY A 184 -23.48 -10.19 1.68
C GLY A 184 -24.76 -9.35 1.58
N GLU A 185 -25.41 -9.04 2.70
CA GLU A 185 -26.67 -8.28 2.76
C GLU A 185 -26.55 -6.82 2.26
N GLY A 186 -25.36 -6.22 2.38
CA GLY A 186 -25.09 -4.83 1.95
C GLY A 186 -24.54 -4.69 0.52
N GLY A 187 -24.51 -5.77 -0.26
CA GLY A 187 -23.75 -5.83 -1.51
C GLY A 187 -22.25 -6.01 -1.29
N ALA A 188 -21.55 -6.54 -2.28
CA ALA A 188 -20.12 -6.76 -2.19
C ALA A 188 -19.34 -5.45 -2.39
N GLN A 189 -18.35 -5.21 -1.53
CA GLN A 189 -17.47 -4.07 -1.76
C GLN A 189 -16.61 -4.30 -3.01
N PRO A 190 -16.50 -3.31 -3.90
CA PRO A 190 -15.61 -3.41 -5.05
C PRO A 190 -14.14 -3.46 -4.61
N ILE A 191 -13.31 -4.12 -5.42
CA ILE A 191 -11.86 -4.12 -5.22
C ILE A 191 -11.34 -2.72 -5.54
N GLY A 192 -10.95 -2.00 -4.50
CA GLY A 192 -10.53 -0.61 -4.59
C GLY A 192 -11.70 0.39 -4.52
N ALA A 193 -11.38 1.66 -4.45
CA ALA A 193 -12.39 2.72 -4.48
C ALA A 193 -13.03 2.77 -5.87
N THR A 194 -14.35 2.91 -5.93
CA THR A 194 -15.03 3.18 -7.21
C THR A 194 -14.48 4.47 -7.81
N ARG A 195 -14.43 4.55 -9.15
CA ARG A 195 -13.95 5.74 -9.87
C ARG A 195 -14.67 7.02 -9.45
N THR A 196 -15.90 6.92 -8.95
CA THR A 196 -16.68 8.04 -8.44
C THR A 196 -16.27 8.48 -7.03
N GLU A 197 -15.88 7.54 -6.16
CA GLU A 197 -15.42 7.87 -4.81
C GLU A 197 -14.04 8.53 -4.78
N THR A 198 -13.14 8.14 -5.68
CA THR A 198 -11.81 8.77 -5.80
C THR A 198 -11.94 10.22 -6.24
N LEU A 199 -12.85 10.50 -7.19
CA LEU A 199 -13.16 11.87 -7.62
C LEU A 199 -13.78 12.70 -6.48
N LYS A 200 -14.73 12.14 -5.73
CA LYS A 200 -15.34 12.84 -4.58
C LYS A 200 -14.32 13.18 -3.51
N LYS A 201 -13.41 12.27 -3.16
CA LYS A 201 -12.36 12.53 -2.16
C LYS A 201 -11.38 13.60 -2.62
N GLY A 202 -10.95 13.55 -3.88
CA GLY A 202 -10.07 14.58 -4.45
C GLY A 202 -10.73 15.96 -4.55
N LEU A 203 -12.03 16.00 -4.83
CA LEU A 203 -12.78 17.25 -4.83
C LEU A 203 -12.99 17.78 -3.40
N TRP A 204 -13.33 16.92 -2.44
CA TRP A 204 -13.53 17.29 -1.05
C TRP A 204 -12.27 17.82 -0.38
N SER A 205 -11.10 17.21 -0.65
CA SER A 205 -9.84 17.71 -0.09
C SER A 205 -9.48 19.09 -0.63
N ARG A 206 -9.81 19.37 -1.91
CA ARG A 206 -9.62 20.70 -2.52
C ARG A 206 -10.58 21.73 -1.95
N ILE A 207 -11.86 21.38 -1.77
CA ILE A 207 -12.86 22.27 -1.17
C ILE A 207 -12.51 22.56 0.30
N ALA A 208 -12.14 21.53 1.07
CA ALA A 208 -11.73 21.70 2.46
C ALA A 208 -10.47 22.58 2.56
N GLY A 209 -9.47 22.35 1.70
CA GLY A 209 -8.28 23.19 1.63
C GLY A 209 -8.60 24.64 1.28
N ALA A 210 -9.48 24.88 0.31
CA ALA A 210 -9.93 26.22 -0.07
C ALA A 210 -10.70 26.93 1.03
N LEU A 211 -11.58 26.22 1.75
CA LEU A 211 -12.34 26.77 2.88
C LEU A 211 -11.43 27.13 4.06
N VAL A 212 -10.51 26.23 4.44
CA VAL A 212 -9.55 26.49 5.53
C VAL A 212 -8.62 27.63 5.16
N GLY A 213 -8.06 27.63 3.94
CA GLY A 213 -7.21 28.72 3.45
C GLY A 213 -7.95 30.05 3.37
N GLY A 214 -9.19 30.06 2.87
CA GLY A 214 -10.03 31.24 2.78
C GLY A 214 -10.40 31.81 4.15
N ALA A 215 -10.79 30.95 5.11
CA ALA A 215 -11.07 31.36 6.48
C ALA A 215 -9.84 31.97 7.16
N PHE A 216 -8.64 31.42 6.92
CA PHE A 216 -7.39 31.97 7.47
C PHE A 216 -6.96 33.29 6.82
N LEU A 217 -7.34 33.58 5.58
CA LEU A 217 -7.08 34.86 4.93
C LEU A 217 -8.07 35.94 5.37
N VAL A 218 -9.37 35.61 5.42
CA VAL A 218 -10.45 36.56 5.75
C VAL A 218 -10.54 36.80 7.26
N GLY A 219 -10.28 35.78 8.08
CA GLY A 219 -10.43 35.82 9.53
C GLY A 219 -9.63 36.94 10.21
N PRO A 220 -8.31 37.06 9.97
CA PRO A 220 -7.50 38.14 10.53
C PRO A 220 -7.97 39.52 10.07
N MET A 221 -8.38 39.67 8.80
CA MET A 221 -8.88 40.96 8.29
C MET A 221 -10.17 41.40 9.01
N TRP A 222 -11.13 40.48 9.17
CA TRP A 222 -12.37 40.73 9.91
C TRP A 222 -12.10 41.08 11.38
N LEU A 223 -11.20 40.33 12.02
CA LEU A 223 -10.88 40.53 13.43
C LEU A 223 -10.17 41.88 13.67
N LEU A 224 -9.27 42.27 12.77
CA LEU A 224 -8.56 43.56 12.81
C LEU A 224 -9.49 44.76 12.53
N ALA A 225 -10.56 44.57 11.75
CA ALA A 225 -11.56 45.61 11.50
C ALA A 225 -12.46 45.88 12.72
N LEU A 226 -12.68 44.89 13.59
CA LEU A 226 -13.62 44.97 14.72
C LEU A 226 -13.01 45.61 15.99
N LYS A 227 -11.69 45.52 16.21
CA LYS A 227 -11.02 46.09 17.39
C LYS A 227 -9.64 46.64 17.03
N GLN A 228 -9.50 47.97 17.03
CA GLN A 228 -8.30 48.70 16.62
C GLN A 228 -7.29 48.95 17.78
N GLU A 229 -7.02 47.95 18.62
CA GLU A 229 -6.00 48.06 19.67
C GLU A 229 -4.66 47.44 19.23
N LEU A 230 -3.57 48.20 19.39
CA LEU A 230 -2.22 47.85 18.89
C LEU A 230 -1.73 46.47 19.38
N TYR A 231 -1.96 46.18 20.67
CA TYR A 231 -1.57 44.91 21.29
C TYR A 231 -2.37 43.71 20.75
N LEU A 232 -3.62 43.96 20.36
CA LEU A 232 -4.52 42.95 19.81
C LEU A 232 -4.10 42.59 18.37
N GLN A 233 -3.58 43.56 17.60
CA GLN A 233 -3.05 43.31 16.25
C GLN A 233 -1.81 42.41 16.26
N LEU A 234 -0.87 42.65 17.18
CA LEU A 234 0.38 41.87 17.26
C LEU A 234 0.13 40.43 17.75
N GLY A 235 -0.76 40.26 18.73
CA GLY A 235 -1.11 38.94 19.27
C GLY A 235 -1.89 38.08 18.26
N VAL A 236 -2.83 38.65 17.52
CA VAL A 236 -3.65 37.92 16.55
C VAL A 236 -2.83 37.44 15.36
N THR A 237 -1.91 38.28 14.88
CA THR A 237 -1.08 37.98 13.71
C THR A 237 -0.08 36.88 14.01
N THR A 238 0.63 36.97 15.13
CA THR A 238 1.56 35.91 15.60
C THR A 238 0.82 34.61 15.93
N GLY A 239 -0.34 34.68 16.58
CA GLY A 239 -1.19 33.51 16.87
C GLY A 239 -1.73 32.82 15.62
N CYS A 240 -2.30 33.58 14.66
CA CYS A 240 -2.84 33.02 13.43
C CYS A 240 -1.75 32.39 12.55
N VAL A 241 -0.59 33.05 12.39
CA VAL A 241 0.53 32.50 11.61
C VAL A 241 1.06 31.22 12.25
N SER A 242 1.19 31.19 13.58
CA SER A 242 1.67 30.00 14.30
C SER A 242 0.69 28.82 14.17
N LEU A 243 -0.62 29.08 14.33
CA LEU A 243 -1.65 28.05 14.19
C LEU A 243 -1.75 27.53 12.75
N PHE A 244 -1.67 28.43 11.76
CA PHE A 244 -1.67 28.08 10.35
C PHE A 244 -0.45 27.22 9.97
N GLY A 245 0.74 27.61 10.41
CA GLY A 245 1.97 26.85 10.19
C GLY A 245 1.90 25.45 10.80
N LEU A 246 1.34 25.33 12.02
CA LEU A 246 1.16 24.04 12.69
C LEU A 246 0.14 23.15 11.97
N LEU A 247 -0.98 23.73 11.50
CA LEU A 247 -1.96 23.03 10.68
C LEU A 247 -1.37 22.55 9.35
N MET A 248 -0.60 23.39 8.65
CA MET A 248 0.04 23.03 7.39
C MET A 248 1.14 21.98 7.58
N ALA A 249 1.92 22.04 8.66
CA ALA A 249 2.89 21.01 9.00
C ALA A 249 2.24 19.63 9.25
N TRP A 250 1.01 19.61 9.74
CA TRP A 250 0.27 18.37 9.93
C TRP A 250 -0.35 17.85 8.63
N TYR A 251 -0.76 18.76 7.73
CA TYR A 251 -1.50 18.40 6.52
C TYR A 251 -0.60 18.12 5.31
N LEU A 252 0.55 18.78 5.19
CA LEU A 252 1.49 18.58 4.09
C LEU A 252 2.64 17.67 4.53
N SER A 253 2.88 16.63 3.75
CA SER A 253 3.98 15.69 3.94
C SER A 253 5.33 16.18 3.38
N SER A 254 5.37 17.39 2.79
CA SER A 254 6.59 18.03 2.27
C SER A 254 6.89 19.32 3.03
N LEU A 255 8.06 19.39 3.66
CA LEU A 255 8.55 20.55 4.41
C LEU A 255 8.65 21.80 3.52
N GLU A 256 9.12 21.66 2.28
CA GLU A 256 9.30 22.79 1.35
C GLU A 256 7.97 23.49 1.06
N ALA A 257 6.90 22.71 0.88
CA ALA A 257 5.57 23.25 0.62
C ALA A 257 4.97 23.94 1.86
N VAL A 258 5.27 23.45 3.07
CA VAL A 258 4.86 24.10 4.33
C VAL A 258 5.55 25.46 4.49
N PHE A 259 6.86 25.53 4.21
CA PHE A 259 7.61 26.77 4.29
C PHE A 259 7.12 27.80 3.26
N ALA A 260 6.93 27.39 2.01
CA ALA A 260 6.43 28.27 0.96
C ALA A 260 5.04 28.84 1.29
N ALA A 261 4.12 27.99 1.77
CA ALA A 261 2.78 28.43 2.17
C ALA A 261 2.81 29.39 3.37
N SER A 262 3.64 29.10 4.37
CA SER A 262 3.76 29.95 5.58
C SER A 262 4.36 31.32 5.27
N LEU A 263 5.39 31.37 4.41
CA LEU A 263 6.02 32.62 3.97
C LEU A 263 5.05 33.48 3.17
N ALA A 264 4.33 32.88 2.22
CA ALA A 264 3.33 33.57 1.42
C ALA A 264 2.23 34.19 2.31
N TYR A 265 1.76 33.43 3.31
CA TYR A 265 0.76 33.91 4.26
C TYR A 265 1.28 35.06 5.14
N ALA A 266 2.48 34.93 5.69
CA ALA A 266 3.11 35.97 6.50
C ALA A 266 3.31 37.27 5.69
N ALA A 267 3.71 37.18 4.43
CA ALA A 267 3.86 38.34 3.55
C ALA A 267 2.54 39.09 3.35
N VAL A 268 1.44 38.38 3.08
CA VAL A 268 0.11 38.99 2.92
C VAL A 268 -0.33 39.72 4.19
N LEU A 269 -0.14 39.11 5.37
CA LEU A 269 -0.46 39.75 6.64
C LEU A 269 0.40 40.99 6.91
N MET A 270 1.71 40.93 6.64
CA MET A 270 2.62 42.07 6.84
C MET A 270 2.26 43.25 5.94
N VAL A 271 1.91 43.01 4.68
CA VAL A 271 1.43 44.07 3.76
C VAL A 271 0.16 44.71 4.33
N PHE A 272 -0.78 43.90 4.79
CA PHE A 272 -2.04 44.40 5.35
C PHE A 272 -1.82 45.23 6.62
N ILE A 273 -0.99 44.74 7.55
CA ILE A 273 -0.61 45.49 8.76
C ILE A 273 0.06 46.81 8.39
N GLY A 274 0.95 46.82 7.39
CA GLY A 274 1.61 48.02 6.91
C GLY A 274 0.63 49.09 6.41
N VAL A 275 -0.36 48.70 5.60
CA VAL A 275 -1.42 49.62 5.13
C VAL A 275 -2.26 50.15 6.30
N MET A 276 -2.63 49.30 7.25
CA MET A 276 -3.41 49.70 8.43
C MET A 276 -2.66 50.69 9.34
N ILE A 277 -1.33 50.57 9.45
CA ILE A 277 -0.50 51.51 10.23
C ILE A 277 -0.41 52.86 9.52
N GLN A 278 -0.28 52.88 8.18
CA GLN A 278 -0.23 54.12 7.40
C GLN A 278 -1.55 54.92 7.49
N GLU A 279 -2.71 54.26 7.43
CA GLU A 279 -4.00 54.94 7.62
C GLU A 279 -4.15 55.61 8.98
N LYS A 280 -3.60 55.01 10.04
CA LYS A 280 -3.62 55.58 11.39
C LYS A 280 -2.61 56.71 11.59
N GLY A 281 -1.47 56.69 10.89
CA GLY A 281 -0.44 57.73 10.98
C GLY A 281 -0.68 58.97 10.10
N GLY A 282 -1.68 58.92 9.21
CA GLY A 282 -2.05 60.01 8.28
C GLY A 282 -3.25 60.86 8.71
N LYS A 283 -3.76 60.70 9.94
CA LYS A 283 -4.81 61.53 10.54
C LYS A 283 -4.29 62.29 11.75
#